data_AF-M4CCY6-F1
#
_entry.id   AF-M4CCY6-F1
#
_cell.length_a   1.000
_cell.length_b   1.000
_cell.length_c   1.000
_cell.angle_alpha   90.00
_cell.angle_beta   90.00
_cell.angle_gamma   90.00
#
_symmetry.space_group_name_H-M   'P 1'
#
loop_
_entity.id
_entity.type
_entity.pdbx_description
1 polymer ?
#
loop_
_entity_poly.entity_id
_entity_poly.type
_entity_poly.pdbx_seq_one_letter_code
_entity_poly.pdbx_strand_id
1 'polypeptide(L)'
;MLQFDLSRVVIPKTLGILDLNHNGITGNIPVQWTEAPLQFFNVSYNRLCGHIPTGGTLQEFDTYSYFHNKCLCGAPLDSCK
;
A
#
# COMPACT_ATOMS: atom_id res chain seq x y z
N MET A 1 -4.92 -16.32 6.87
CA MET A 1 -3.88 -15.57 6.16
C MET A 1 -4.39 -15.29 4.76
N LEU A 2 -4.50 -14.02 4.38
CA LEU A 2 -4.95 -13.63 3.05
C LEU A 2 -3.80 -13.73 2.04
N GLN A 3 -4.07 -14.31 0.88
CA GLN A 3 -3.10 -14.44 -0.21
C GLN A 3 -3.80 -14.21 -1.54
N PHE A 4 -3.58 -13.04 -2.11
CA PHE A 4 -4.07 -12.64 -3.43
C PHE A 4 -3.19 -11.54 -4.00
N ASP A 5 -3.48 -11.14 -5.24
CA ASP A 5 -2.82 -10.04 -5.95
C ASP A 5 -3.56 -8.72 -5.68
N LEU A 6 -2.89 -7.77 -5.02
CA LEU A 6 -3.45 -6.46 -4.68
C LEU A 6 -3.70 -5.58 -5.90
N SER A 7 -2.98 -5.83 -7.00
CA SER A 7 -2.98 -5.00 -8.22
C SER A 7 -4.36 -4.89 -8.87
N ARG A 8 -5.28 -5.81 -8.53
CA ARG A 8 -6.64 -5.90 -9.09
C ARG A 8 -7.73 -5.48 -8.12
N VAL A 9 -7.36 -5.06 -6.90
CA VAL A 9 -8.34 -4.72 -5.87
C VAL A 9 -8.83 -3.29 -6.04
N VAL A 10 -10.15 -3.16 -6.17
CA VAL A 10 -10.84 -1.88 -6.18
C VAL A 10 -11.38 -1.62 -4.78
N ILE A 11 -11.09 -0.42 -4.25
CA ILE A 11 -11.63 0.05 -2.97
C ILE A 11 -12.64 1.18 -3.20
N PRO A 12 -13.62 1.38 -2.29
CA PRO A 12 -14.51 2.53 -2.36
C PRO A 12 -13.74 3.85 -2.22
N LYS A 13 -14.14 4.88 -2.97
CA LYS A 13 -13.61 6.25 -2.82
C LYS A 13 -14.01 6.94 -1.51
N THR A 14 -14.72 6.24 -0.65
CA THR A 14 -15.12 6.68 0.70
C THR A 14 -14.36 5.94 1.80
N LEU A 15 -13.44 5.04 1.44
CA LEU A 15 -12.72 4.23 2.41
C LEU A 15 -11.75 5.09 3.21
N GLY A 16 -11.98 5.18 4.53
CA GLY A 16 -11.12 5.92 5.46
C GLY A 16 -10.09 5.06 6.19
N ILE A 17 -10.34 3.75 6.35
CA ILE A 17 -9.47 2.85 7.12
C ILE A 17 -9.18 1.61 6.28
N LEU A 18 -7.90 1.32 6.09
CA LEU A 18 -7.45 0.11 5.42
C LEU A 18 -6.29 -0.52 6.19
N ASP A 19 -6.56 -1.63 6.88
CA ASP A 19 -5.54 -2.45 7.53
C ASP A 19 -5.47 -3.82 6.87
N LEU A 20 -4.32 -4.12 6.25
CA LEU A 20 -4.01 -5.37 5.57
C LEU A 20 -2.71 -5.98 6.10
N ASN A 21 -2.23 -5.55 7.26
CA ASN A 21 -0.93 -5.97 7.76
C ASN A 21 -0.87 -7.49 8.04
N HIS A 22 0.35 -8.05 8.09
CA HIS A 22 0.62 -9.46 8.45
C HIS A 22 -0.13 -10.49 7.59
N ASN A 23 -0.02 -10.36 6.27
CA ASN A 23 -0.61 -11.29 5.32
C ASN A 23 0.42 -11.77 4.27
N GLY A 24 -0.04 -12.56 3.30
CA GLY A 24 0.75 -13.05 2.17
C GLY A 24 0.45 -12.33 0.86
N ILE A 25 -0.06 -11.09 0.91
CA ILE A 25 -0.54 -10.35 -0.26
C ILE A 25 0.65 -9.99 -1.16
N THR A 26 0.45 -10.13 -2.47
CA THR A 26 1.45 -9.90 -3.54
C THR A 26 0.96 -8.82 -4.50
N GLY A 27 1.77 -8.46 -5.50
CA GLY A 27 1.42 -7.45 -6.49
C GLY A 27 1.83 -6.03 -6.07
N ASN A 28 1.24 -5.02 -6.68
CA ASN A 28 1.50 -3.62 -6.39
C ASN A 28 0.30 -2.92 -5.72
N ILE A 29 0.54 -1.76 -5.12
CA ILE A 29 -0.52 -0.89 -4.63
C ILE A 29 -1.17 -0.22 -5.86
N PRO A 30 -2.47 -0.39 -6.11
CA PRO A 30 -3.14 0.22 -7.26
C PRO A 30 -3.14 1.75 -7.19
N VAL A 31 -2.90 2.41 -8.33
CA VAL A 31 -2.92 3.89 -8.41
C VAL A 31 -4.27 4.48 -8.00
N GLN A 32 -5.37 3.76 -8.24
CA GLN A 32 -6.72 4.21 -7.90
C GLN A 32 -6.92 4.42 -6.39
N TRP A 33 -6.06 3.85 -5.55
CA TRP A 33 -6.15 4.02 -4.10
C TRP A 33 -5.77 5.43 -3.66
N THR A 34 -5.08 6.22 -4.51
CA THR A 34 -4.81 7.65 -4.24
C THR A 34 -6.08 8.49 -4.26
N GLU A 35 -7.20 7.96 -4.78
CA GLU A 35 -8.49 8.65 -4.79
C GLU A 35 -9.31 8.44 -3.51
N ALA A 36 -8.91 7.51 -2.63
CA ALA A 36 -9.58 7.26 -1.37
C ALA A 36 -9.05 8.21 -0.28
N PRO A 37 -9.93 8.80 0.56
CA PRO A 37 -9.54 9.68 1.65
C PRO A 37 -9.09 8.86 2.87
N LEU A 38 -8.05 8.04 2.69
CA LEU A 38 -7.52 7.17 3.73
C LEU A 38 -6.99 8.03 4.89
N GLN A 39 -7.51 7.77 6.08
CA GLN A 39 -7.10 8.34 7.37
C GLN A 39 -6.22 7.35 8.15
N PHE A 40 -6.39 6.05 7.90
CA PHE A 40 -5.55 4.99 8.45
C PHE A 40 -5.20 3.99 7.33
N PHE A 41 -3.92 3.66 7.22
CA PHE A 41 -3.40 2.76 6.22
C PHE A 41 -2.24 1.93 6.77
N ASN A 42 -2.33 0.61 6.64
CA ASN A 42 -1.24 -0.29 6.98
C ASN A 42 -1.24 -1.52 6.06
N VAL A 43 -0.19 -1.69 5.27
CA VAL A 43 0.05 -2.85 4.40
C VAL A 43 1.35 -3.58 4.78
N SER A 44 1.88 -3.30 5.96
CA SER A 44 3.15 -3.86 6.43
C SER A 44 3.10 -5.39 6.56
N TYR A 45 4.26 -6.03 6.54
CA TYR A 45 4.38 -7.48 6.64
C TYR A 45 3.57 -8.22 5.56
N ASN A 46 3.78 -7.83 4.29
CA ASN A 46 3.27 -8.52 3.10
C ASN A 46 4.40 -8.82 2.12
N ARG A 47 4.07 -9.19 0.88
CA ARG A 47 5.01 -9.45 -0.22
C ARG A 47 4.73 -8.52 -1.41
N LEU A 48 4.37 -7.27 -1.12
CA LEU A 48 4.12 -6.25 -2.13
C LEU A 48 5.42 -5.81 -2.80
N CYS A 49 5.29 -5.36 -4.06
CA CYS A 49 6.36 -4.98 -4.96
C CYS A 49 6.00 -3.72 -5.75
N GLY A 50 7.03 -2.97 -6.16
CA GLY A 50 6.91 -1.85 -7.10
C GLY A 50 6.83 -0.48 -6.42
N HIS A 51 6.61 0.54 -7.25
CA HIS A 51 6.54 1.93 -6.79
C HIS A 51 5.24 2.20 -6.02
N ILE A 52 5.34 2.85 -4.87
CA ILE A 52 4.19 3.37 -4.13
C ILE A 52 3.56 4.50 -4.98
N PRO A 53 2.27 4.40 -5.39
CA PRO A 53 1.64 5.42 -6.21
C PRO A 53 1.70 6.80 -5.57
N THR A 54 2.08 7.81 -6.35
CA THR A 54 2.14 9.20 -5.88
C THR A 54 0.78 9.87 -6.01
N GLY A 55 0.30 10.50 -4.93
CA GLY A 55 -0.97 11.22 -4.87
C GLY A 55 -1.84 10.78 -3.70
N GLY A 56 -2.87 11.58 -3.39
CA GLY A 56 -3.72 11.34 -2.23
C GLY A 56 -2.93 11.38 -0.93
N THR A 57 -3.27 10.51 0.01
CA THR A 57 -2.66 10.47 1.35
C THR A 57 -1.57 9.40 1.50
N LEU A 58 -1.25 8.62 0.45
CA LEU A 58 -0.30 7.50 0.57
C LEU A 58 1.09 7.96 1.04
N GLN A 59 1.55 9.13 0.61
CA GLN A 59 2.85 9.68 1.02
C GLN A 59 2.84 10.28 2.43
N GLU A 60 1.66 10.47 3.04
CA GLU A 60 1.52 11.06 4.38
C GLU A 60 1.70 10.00 5.49
N PHE A 61 1.52 8.72 5.17
CA PHE A 61 1.74 7.63 6.12
C PHE A 61 3.23 7.36 6.34
N ASP A 62 3.58 6.98 7.57
CA ASP A 62 4.96 6.65 7.93
C ASP A 62 5.46 5.39 7.19
N THR A 63 6.78 5.28 7.04
CA THR A 63 7.48 4.07 6.58
C THR A 63 7.00 2.76 7.22
N TYR A 64 6.57 2.79 8.49
CA TYR A 64 6.02 1.64 9.19
C TYR A 64 4.79 1.04 8.49
N SER A 65 3.95 1.85 7.84
CA SER A 65 2.78 1.38 7.10
C SER A 65 3.13 0.49 5.89
N TYR A 66 4.38 0.56 5.43
CA TYR A 66 4.88 -0.18 4.27
C TYR A 66 5.92 -1.24 4.65
N PHE A 67 6.30 -1.31 5.92
CA PHE A 67 7.41 -2.10 6.43
C PHE A 67 7.32 -3.58 6.07
N HIS A 68 8.47 -4.26 5.95
CA HIS A 68 8.57 -5.67 5.54
C HIS A 68 8.04 -6.04 4.14
N ASN A 69 7.77 -5.09 3.26
CA ASN A 69 7.57 -5.33 1.82
C ASN A 69 8.87 -5.04 1.06
N LYS A 70 9.79 -6.01 1.01
CA LYS A 70 11.19 -5.83 0.53
C LYS A 70 11.37 -5.22 -0.86
N CYS A 71 10.32 -5.27 -1.69
CA CYS A 71 10.32 -4.90 -3.10
C CYS A 71 9.51 -3.62 -3.36
N LEU A 72 8.88 -3.03 -2.33
CA LEU A 72 8.29 -1.69 -2.44
C LEU A 72 9.38 -0.62 -2.41
N CYS A 73 9.14 0.46 -3.14
CA CYS A 73 10.02 1.62 -3.21
C CYS A 73 9.23 2.91 -3.56
N GLY A 74 9.85 4.07 -3.42
CA GLY A 74 9.20 5.38 -3.56
C GLY A 74 8.70 5.91 -2.21
N ALA A 75 8.51 7.23 -2.11
CA ALA A 75 8.16 7.89 -0.85
C ALA A 75 6.92 7.25 -0.19
N PRO A 76 6.97 6.96 1.13
CA PRO A 76 7.97 7.39 2.12
C PRO A 76 9.23 6.50 2.22
N LEU A 77 9.33 5.44 1.42
CA LEU A 77 10.50 4.56 1.38
C LEU A 77 11.62 5.14 0.49
N ASP A 78 12.75 4.43 0.47
CA ASP A 78 13.85 4.71 -0.46
C ASP A 78 13.38 4.72 -1.92
N SER A 79 14.06 5.50 -2.76
CA SER A 79 13.79 5.55 -4.19
C SER A 79 13.98 4.18 -4.86
N CYS A 80 13.20 3.94 -5.92
CA CYS A 80 13.38 2.75 -6.74
C CYS A 80 14.73 2.79 -7.44
N LYS A 81 15.40 1.62 -7.53
CA LYS A 81 16.68 1.44 -8.21
C LYS A 81 16.49 0.88 -9.61
#